data_AF-R5LLS1-F1
#
_entry.id   AF-R5LLS1-F1
#
_cell.length_a   1.000
_cell.length_b   1.000
_cell.length_c   1.000
_cell.angle_alpha   90.00
_cell.angle_beta   90.00
_cell.angle_gamma   90.00
#
_symmetry.space_group_name_H-M   'P 1'
#
loop_
_entity.id
_entity.type
_entity.pdbx_description
1 polymer ?
#
loop_
_entity_poly.entity_id
_entity_poly.type
_entity_poly.pdbx_seq_one_letter_code
_entity_poly.pdbx_strand_id
1 'polypeptide(L)'
;MYNRATKKVVIDAGHGGADPGAVSGNLKEKDLNLEAAQYMYKRLQELGIPSTIVRNTDETLERKERINRIMNAYGNSPDVIMISNHINAGGGEFTYHYII
;
A
#
# COMPACT_ATOMS: atom_id res chain seq x y z
N MET A 1 13.83 -20.53 -22.53
CA MET A 1 13.70 -19.19 -21.94
C MET A 1 12.50 -19.20 -21.00
N TYR A 2 12.65 -18.86 -19.72
CA TYR A 2 11.50 -18.73 -18.83
C TYR A 2 10.71 -17.48 -19.24
N ASN A 3 9.51 -17.69 -19.75
CA ASN A 3 8.57 -16.61 -20.01
C ASN A 3 8.16 -16.03 -18.65
N ARG A 4 8.85 -14.99 -18.17
CA ARG A 4 8.43 -14.30 -16.95
C ARG A 4 7.17 -13.52 -17.30
N ALA A 5 6.01 -14.02 -16.88
CA ALA A 5 4.78 -13.26 -16.94
C ALA A 5 5.00 -11.87 -16.34
N THR A 6 4.59 -10.82 -17.04
CA THR A 6 4.61 -9.46 -16.51
C THR A 6 3.76 -9.43 -15.24
N LYS A 7 4.41 -9.25 -14.08
CA LYS A 7 3.71 -9.20 -12.79
C LYS A 7 2.87 -7.92 -12.72
N LYS A 8 1.64 -8.04 -12.23
CA LYS A 8 0.76 -6.90 -11.94
C LYS A 8 0.97 -6.46 -10.49
N VAL A 9 0.91 -5.17 -10.20
CA VAL A 9 1.22 -4.65 -8.86
C VAL A 9 0.01 -3.92 -8.27
N VAL A 10 -0.38 -4.29 -7.06
CA VAL A 10 -1.38 -3.58 -6.25
C VAL A 10 -0.64 -2.86 -5.13
N ILE A 11 -0.81 -1.55 -5.05
CA ILE A 11 -0.09 -0.69 -4.10
C ILE A 11 -1.08 -0.16 -3.08
N ASP A 12 -0.76 -0.33 -1.81
CA ASP A 12 -1.62 0.04 -0.71
C ASP A 12 -0.92 1.05 0.22
N ALA A 13 -1.58 2.18 0.44
CA ALA A 13 -1.13 3.18 1.40
C ALA A 13 -1.78 2.89 2.75
N GLY A 14 -1.03 2.34 3.70
CA GLY A 14 -1.50 2.02 5.05
C GLY A 14 -2.13 3.23 5.76
N HIS A 15 -3.00 2.96 6.73
CA HIS A 15 -3.77 3.98 7.48
C HIS A 15 -4.64 4.86 6.55
N GLY A 16 -5.03 6.06 7.00
CA GLY A 16 -5.78 7.05 6.21
C GLY A 16 -6.96 7.66 6.95
N GLY A 17 -7.31 8.89 6.60
CA GLY A 17 -8.43 9.64 7.17
C GLY A 17 -8.27 9.82 8.67
N ALA A 18 -9.19 9.22 9.43
CA ALA A 18 -9.22 9.30 10.89
C ALA A 18 -8.09 8.53 11.59
N ASP A 19 -7.45 7.58 10.91
CA ASP A 19 -6.32 6.82 11.42
C ASP A 19 -5.00 7.44 10.90
N PRO A 20 -4.23 8.14 11.76
CA PRO A 20 -2.96 8.75 11.36
C PRO A 20 -1.79 7.76 11.26
N GLY A 21 -1.94 6.55 11.79
CA GLY A 21 -0.82 5.65 12.08
C GLY A 21 0.14 6.22 13.12
N ALA A 22 1.42 5.88 13.01
CA ALA A 22 2.47 6.47 13.82
C ALA A 22 2.60 7.98 13.59
N VAL A 23 2.86 8.72 14.68
CA VAL A 23 3.00 10.18 14.66
C VAL A 23 4.30 10.61 15.33
N SER A 24 5.07 11.47 14.68
CA SER A 24 6.28 12.09 15.23
C SER A 24 6.31 13.58 14.89
N GLY A 25 6.02 14.43 15.88
CA GLY A 25 5.82 15.86 15.65
C GLY A 25 4.66 16.11 14.68
N ASN A 26 4.95 16.74 13.55
CA ASN A 26 3.97 17.00 12.48
C ASN A 26 3.92 15.91 11.41
N LEU A 27 4.79 14.89 11.49
CA LEU A 27 4.79 13.78 10.55
C LEU A 27 3.77 12.74 10.96
N LYS A 28 2.95 12.31 10.01
CA LYS A 28 1.97 11.23 10.18
C LYS A 28 2.28 10.13 9.18
N GLU A 29 2.32 8.90 9.66
CA GLU A 29 2.57 7.72 8.84
C GLU A 29 1.63 7.66 7.63
N LYS A 30 0.34 7.97 7.81
CA LYS A 30 -0.65 7.95 6.72
C LYS A 30 -0.30 8.84 5.52
N ASP A 31 0.36 9.97 5.78
CA ASP A 31 0.68 10.99 4.76
C ASP A 31 1.91 10.52 3.97
N LEU A 32 2.94 10.04 4.67
CA LEU A 32 4.15 9.47 4.07
C LEU A 32 3.84 8.18 3.28
N ASN A 33 2.95 7.32 3.79
CA ASN A 33 2.50 6.12 3.09
C ASN A 33 1.76 6.46 1.79
N LEU A 34 0.94 7.52 1.79
CA LEU A 34 0.22 7.99 0.62
C LEU A 34 1.19 8.53 -0.44
N GLU A 35 2.15 9.35 -0.03
CA GLU A 35 3.19 9.89 -0.92
C GLU A 35 4.01 8.76 -1.57
N ALA A 36 4.48 7.80 -0.77
CA ALA A 36 5.22 6.63 -1.27
C ALA A 36 4.38 5.80 -2.25
N ALA A 37 3.11 5.56 -1.94
CA ALA A 37 2.21 4.79 -2.81
C ALA A 37 1.98 5.50 -4.16
N GLN A 38 1.75 6.81 -4.14
CA GLN A 38 1.56 7.61 -5.35
C GLN A 38 2.83 7.66 -6.21
N TYR A 39 3.99 7.81 -5.58
CA TYR A 39 5.27 7.74 -6.28
C TYR A 39 5.47 6.39 -6.97
N MET A 40 5.28 5.28 -6.23
CA MET A 40 5.41 3.94 -6.80
C MET A 40 4.43 3.70 -7.94
N TYR A 41 3.17 4.09 -7.77
CA TYR A 41 2.14 3.96 -8.80
C TYR A 41 2.55 4.68 -10.07
N LYS A 42 2.92 5.97 -9.97
CA LYS A 42 3.41 6.76 -11.10
C LYS A 42 4.61 6.09 -11.77
N ARG A 43 5.61 5.67 -10.97
CA ARG A 43 6.84 5.09 -11.51
C ARG A 43 6.61 3.75 -12.23
N LEU A 44 5.73 2.91 -11.71
CA LEU A 44 5.35 1.64 -12.34
C LEU A 44 4.61 1.86 -13.67
N GLN A 45 3.71 2.86 -13.71
CA GLN A 45 3.03 3.24 -14.95
C GLN A 45 4.02 3.77 -16.01
N GLU A 46 5.00 4.59 -15.63
CA GLU A 46 6.07 5.07 -16.54
C GLU A 46 6.92 3.94 -17.12
N LEU A 47 7.09 2.84 -16.38
CA LEU A 47 7.82 1.65 -16.80
C LEU A 47 6.96 0.65 -17.60
N GLY A 48 5.68 0.95 -17.82
CA GLY A 48 4.75 0.05 -18.51
C GLY A 48 4.36 -1.18 -17.69
N ILE A 49 4.55 -1.16 -16.38
CA ILE A 49 4.16 -2.25 -15.48
C ILE A 49 2.71 -2.02 -15.05
N PRO A 50 1.78 -2.97 -15.32
CA PRO A 50 0.39 -2.82 -14.91
C PRO A 50 0.28 -2.68 -13.40
N SER A 51 -0.25 -1.55 -12.94
CA SER A 51 -0.38 -1.27 -11.52
C SER A 51 -1.70 -0.59 -11.16
N THR A 52 -2.10 -0.72 -9.90
CA THR A 52 -3.20 0.04 -9.29
C THR A 52 -2.83 0.48 -7.89
N ILE A 53 -3.58 1.46 -7.37
CA ILE A 53 -3.43 2.00 -6.02
C ILE A 53 -4.75 1.87 -5.27
N VAL A 54 -4.71 1.31 -4.05
CA VAL A 54 -5.90 1.01 -3.22
C VAL A 54 -6.50 2.28 -2.62
N ARG A 55 -5.64 3.21 -2.20
CA ARG A 55 -5.98 4.49 -1.59
C ARG A 55 -5.13 5.59 -2.22
N ASN A 56 -5.76 6.49 -2.99
CA ASN A 56 -5.07 7.57 -3.70
C ASN A 56 -5.33 8.97 -3.10
N THR A 57 -6.06 9.03 -2.00
CA THR A 57 -6.36 10.26 -1.24
C THR A 57 -6.29 9.98 0.25
N ASP A 58 -6.39 11.02 1.08
CA ASP A 58 -6.54 10.87 2.53
C ASP A 58 -8.00 10.51 2.88
N GLU A 59 -8.38 9.26 2.64
CA GLU A 59 -9.68 8.68 3.01
C GLU A 59 -9.54 7.63 4.12
N THR A 60 -10.57 7.49 4.95
CA THR A 60 -10.68 6.38 5.91
C THR A 60 -11.10 5.11 5.16
N LEU A 61 -10.29 4.04 5.24
CA LEU A 61 -10.64 2.73 4.69
C LEU A 61 -10.72 1.66 5.77
N GLU A 62 -11.91 1.06 5.89
CA GLU A 62 -12.11 -0.13 6.69
C GLU A 62 -11.31 -1.31 6.17
N ARG A 63 -10.85 -2.19 7.07
CA ARG A 63 -10.03 -3.36 6.72
C ARG A 63 -10.64 -4.23 5.62
N LYS A 64 -11.96 -4.50 5.71
CA LYS A 64 -12.69 -5.30 4.72
C LYS A 64 -12.72 -4.62 3.36
N GLU A 65 -12.90 -3.31 3.32
CA GLU A 65 -12.92 -2.54 2.09
C GLU A 65 -11.54 -2.52 1.43
N ARG A 66 -10.47 -2.37 2.21
CA ARG A 66 -9.09 -2.46 1.72
C ARG A 66 -8.82 -3.80 1.03
N ILE A 67 -9.17 -4.91 1.68
CA ILE A 67 -9.06 -6.26 1.10
C ILE A 67 -9.90 -6.37 -0.18
N ASN A 68 -11.14 -5.88 -0.17
CA ASN A 68 -12.00 -5.91 -1.36
C ASN A 68 -11.36 -5.18 -2.54
N ARG A 69 -10.83 -3.96 -2.33
CA ARG A 69 -10.16 -3.19 -3.39
C ARG A 69 -8.93 -3.91 -3.93
N ILE A 70 -8.13 -4.53 -3.06
CA ILE A 70 -6.97 -5.34 -3.47
C ILE A 70 -7.40 -6.51 -4.36
N MET A 71 -8.40 -7.27 -3.91
CA MET A 71 -8.90 -8.44 -4.64
C MET A 71 -9.59 -8.06 -5.95
N ASN A 72 -10.32 -6.94 -5.98
CA ASN A 72 -11.02 -6.44 -7.17
C ASN A 72 -10.07 -5.92 -8.26
N ALA A 73 -8.83 -5.58 -7.91
CA ALA A 73 -7.85 -5.07 -8.87
C ALA A 73 -7.47 -6.14 -9.91
N TYR A 74 -6.92 -7.26 -9.44
CA TYR A 74 -6.36 -8.31 -10.30
C TYR A 74 -6.64 -9.73 -9.80
N GLY A 75 -7.46 -9.90 -8.76
CA GLY A 75 -7.71 -11.19 -8.13
C GLY A 75 -6.52 -11.72 -7.31
N ASN A 76 -6.54 -13.01 -7.01
CA ASN A 76 -5.50 -13.72 -6.24
C ASN A 76 -4.57 -14.57 -7.12
N SER A 77 -4.35 -14.16 -8.37
CA SER A 77 -3.41 -14.85 -9.25
C SER A 77 -1.98 -14.78 -8.68
N PRO A 78 -1.17 -15.86 -8.80
CA PRO A 78 0.25 -15.85 -8.41
C PRO A 78 1.12 -14.88 -9.24
N ASP A 79 0.54 -14.25 -10.27
CA ASP A 79 1.17 -13.20 -11.06
C ASP A 79 0.86 -11.77 -10.57
N VAL A 80 0.24 -11.65 -9.39
CA VAL A 80 -0.04 -10.38 -8.72
C VAL A 80 0.88 -10.21 -7.52
N ILE A 81 1.51 -9.05 -7.41
CA ILE A 81 2.28 -8.62 -6.24
C ILE A 81 1.47 -7.54 -5.52
N MET A 82 1.30 -7.68 -4.21
CA MET A 82 0.72 -6.64 -3.36
C MET A 82 1.82 -6.02 -2.51
N ILE A 83 1.86 -4.70 -2.46
CA ILE A 83 2.79 -3.91 -1.65
C ILE A 83 1.96 -3.00 -0.75
N SER A 84 2.02 -3.20 0.57
CA SER A 84 1.44 -2.27 1.55
C SER A 84 2.53 -1.50 2.26
N ASN A 85 2.43 -0.17 2.22
CA ASN A 85 3.36 0.72 2.88
C ASN A 85 2.93 0.97 4.32
N HIS A 86 3.85 0.75 5.24
CA HIS A 86 3.74 1.12 6.65
C HIS A 86 5.09 1.63 7.14
N ILE A 87 5.05 2.66 7.99
CA ILE A 87 6.23 3.25 8.62
C ILE A 87 6.04 3.14 10.11
N ASN A 88 6.80 2.24 10.70
CA ASN A 88 6.69 1.97 12.12
C ASN A 88 7.33 3.09 12.97
N ALA A 89 6.81 3.29 14.18
CA ALA A 89 7.48 4.03 15.25
C ALA A 89 7.73 3.09 16.43
N GLY A 90 8.99 3.01 16.88
CA GLY A 90 9.42 2.16 17.99
C GLY A 90 9.93 2.97 19.20
N GLY A 91 10.02 2.31 20.36
CA GLY A 91 10.48 2.89 21.63
C GLY A 91 10.33 1.98 22.87
N GLY A 92 9.57 0.88 22.76
CA GLY A 92 9.52 -0.22 23.75
C GLY A 92 9.94 -1.56 23.12
N GLU A 93 10.17 -2.60 23.94
CA GLU A 93 10.85 -3.85 23.54
C GLU A 93 10.22 -4.65 22.38
N PHE A 94 8.96 -4.37 21.95
CA PHE A 94 8.33 -5.05 20.81
C PHE A 94 7.34 -4.14 20.08
N THR A 95 7.25 -4.25 18.74
CA THR A 95 6.14 -3.71 17.93
C THR A 95 5.47 -4.86 17.18
N TYR A 96 4.13 -4.97 17.25
CA TYR A 96 3.35 -5.89 16.41
C TYR A 96 2.79 -5.14 15.20
N HIS A 97 3.13 -5.61 14.00
CA HIS A 97 2.53 -5.11 12.75
C HIS A 97 1.72 -6.22 12.10
N TYR A 98 0.42 -5.99 11.92
CA TYR A 98 -0.40 -6.81 11.04
C TYR A 98 -0.19 -6.31 9.62
N ILE A 99 0.80 -6.88 8.93
CA ILE A 99 0.85 -6.79 7.47
C ILE A 99 -0.27 -7.70 6.98
N ILE A 100 -1.31 -7.11 6.37
CA ILE A 100 -2.42 -7.84 5.76
C ILE A 100 -2.10 -8.04 4.28
#